data_AF-A0A9D6R622-F1
#
_entry.id   AF-A0A9D6R622-F1
#
_cell.length_a   1.000
_cell.length_b   1.000
_cell.length_c   1.000
_cell.angle_alpha   90.00
_cell.angle_beta   90.00
_cell.angle_gamma   90.00
#
_symmetry.space_group_name_H-M   'P 1'
#
loop_
_entity.id
_entity.type
_entity.pdbx_description
1 polymer ?
#
loop_
_entity_poly.entity_id
_entity_poly.type
_entity_poly.pdbx_seq_one_letter_code
_entity_poly.pdbx_strand_id
1 'polypeptide(L)'
;MQRARFLHPHRPHRTRQLRWVVPMLVLLLGAALATLIVQYRLSDQAVGSEFFRAHKTISHTGQLLLRGLFVGAAVLMLAVVAIGVWAFRLTHRIVAPVHTLHRALDAIVGGDLGVRVELHPGDEFQEVGQSLNRLVEEFGATLARVHTLSDGIEAAAAAAAREADDASAERSLHQLASELGRTLDFFRLSPRRTIREDDTPAR
;
A
#
# COMPACT_ATOMS: atom_id res chain seq x y z
N MET A 1 -32.55 13.05 -14.37
CA MET A 1 -31.69 13.12 -13.16
C MET A 1 -31.59 11.72 -12.56
N GLN A 2 -30.59 10.93 -12.96
CA GLN A 2 -30.49 9.51 -12.65
C GLN A 2 -29.10 9.20 -12.08
N ARG A 3 -29.10 8.89 -10.78
CA ARG A 3 -28.14 8.09 -9.98
C ARG A 3 -26.68 7.96 -10.44
N ALA A 4 -25.76 8.40 -9.58
CA ALA A 4 -24.46 7.75 -9.40
C ALA A 4 -24.27 7.42 -7.92
N ARG A 5 -24.69 6.21 -7.55
CA ARG A 5 -24.46 5.60 -6.24
C ARG A 5 -23.18 4.78 -6.37
N PHE A 6 -22.02 5.41 -6.20
CA PHE A 6 -20.72 4.75 -6.05
C PHE A 6 -20.13 5.09 -4.69
N LEU A 7 -20.76 4.58 -3.64
CA LEU A 7 -20.09 4.37 -2.36
C LEU A 7 -19.75 2.88 -2.32
N HIS A 8 -18.57 2.52 -2.84
CA HIS A 8 -18.01 1.21 -2.52
C HIS A 8 -17.82 1.17 -1.01
N PRO A 9 -18.41 0.20 -0.29
CA PRO A 9 -18.21 0.09 1.14
C PRO A 9 -16.73 -0.24 1.38
N HIS A 10 -15.99 0.70 1.97
CA HIS A 10 -14.65 0.43 2.48
C HIS A 10 -14.76 -0.67 3.55
N ARG A 11 -14.43 -1.90 3.15
CA ARG A 11 -14.31 -3.03 4.07
C ARG A 11 -13.08 -2.77 4.97
N PRO A 12 -13.21 -2.84 6.30
CA PRO A 12 -12.12 -2.49 7.20
C PRO A 12 -10.91 -3.41 6.96
N HIS A 13 -9.80 -2.79 6.57
CA HIS A 13 -8.53 -3.39 6.16
C HIS A 13 -7.80 -4.14 7.29
N ARG A 14 -8.27 -3.99 8.54
CA ARG A 14 -7.71 -4.62 9.75
C ARG A 14 -7.69 -6.16 9.70
N THR A 15 -8.58 -6.76 8.92
CA THR A 15 -8.71 -8.23 8.85
C THR A 15 -7.62 -8.92 8.03
N ARG A 16 -6.89 -8.18 7.16
CA ARG A 16 -5.83 -8.76 6.30
C ARG A 16 -4.42 -8.63 6.86
N GLN A 17 -4.13 -7.56 7.62
CA GLN A 17 -2.87 -7.45 8.38
C GLN A 17 -2.73 -8.61 9.40
N LEU A 18 -3.84 -9.03 10.02
CA LEU A 18 -3.85 -10.18 10.92
C LEU A 18 -3.41 -11.47 10.24
N ARG A 19 -3.60 -11.64 8.92
CA ARG A 19 -3.24 -12.89 8.23
C ARG A 19 -1.74 -13.20 8.29
N TRP A 20 -0.89 -12.19 8.43
CA TRP A 20 0.56 -12.35 8.50
C TRP A 20 1.11 -12.19 9.92
N VAL A 21 0.46 -11.38 10.75
CA VAL A 21 0.85 -11.17 12.16
C VAL A 21 0.43 -12.37 13.03
N VAL A 22 -0.75 -12.95 12.80
CA VAL A 22 -1.27 -14.09 13.58
C VAL A 22 -0.36 -15.32 13.51
N PRO A 23 0.05 -15.85 12.33
CA PRO A 23 0.93 -17.01 12.30
C PRO A 23 2.31 -16.73 12.93
N MET A 24 2.79 -15.49 12.87
CA MET A 24 4.03 -15.09 13.55
C MET A 24 3.87 -15.09 15.08
N LEU A 25 2.76 -14.53 15.56
CA LEU A 25 2.44 -14.51 16.98
C LEU A 25 2.27 -15.94 17.51
N VAL A 26 1.65 -16.83 16.72
CA VAL A 26 1.55 -18.27 17.01
C VAL A 26 2.92 -18.95 17.03
N LEU A 27 3.82 -18.64 16.08
CA LEU A 27 5.18 -19.22 16.04
C LEU A 27 6.04 -18.74 17.21
N LEU A 28 5.99 -17.46 17.55
CA LEU A 28 6.67 -16.90 18.73
C LEU A 28 6.11 -17.50 20.02
N LEU A 29 4.78 -17.61 20.14
CA LEU A 29 4.12 -18.26 21.28
C LEU A 29 4.52 -19.73 21.39
N GLY A 30 4.59 -20.45 20.27
CA GLY A 30 5.03 -21.84 20.20
C GLY A 30 6.48 -22.03 20.63
N ALA A 31 7.39 -21.16 20.17
CA ALA A 31 8.79 -21.15 20.60
C ALA A 31 8.91 -20.86 22.10
N ALA A 32 8.16 -19.89 22.62
CA ALA A 32 8.11 -19.59 24.05
C ALA A 32 7.57 -20.76 24.89
N LEU A 33 6.49 -21.41 24.44
CA LEU A 33 5.92 -22.60 25.09
C LEU A 33 6.89 -23.79 25.07
N ALA A 34 7.54 -24.06 23.94
CA ALA A 34 8.55 -25.12 23.84
C ALA A 34 9.72 -24.87 24.80
N THR A 35 10.16 -23.62 24.93
CA THR A 35 11.18 -23.20 25.89
C THR A 35 10.76 -23.46 27.31
N LEU A 36 9.52 -23.05 27.66
CA LEU A 36 8.96 -23.25 29.00
C LEU A 36 8.83 -24.75 29.32
N ILE A 37 8.44 -25.58 28.35
CA ILE A 37 8.36 -27.04 28.51
C ILE A 37 9.76 -27.63 28.72
N VAL A 38 10.76 -27.22 27.94
CA VAL A 38 12.15 -27.69 28.11
C VAL A 38 12.68 -27.26 29.47
N GLN A 39 12.51 -26.00 29.87
CA GLN A 39 12.91 -25.50 31.18
C GLN A 39 12.19 -26.22 32.32
N TYR A 40 10.89 -26.48 32.19
CA TYR A 40 10.11 -27.24 33.16
C TYR A 40 10.59 -28.69 33.26
N ARG A 41 10.86 -29.38 32.14
CA ARG A 41 11.39 -30.75 32.12
C ARG A 41 12.77 -30.84 32.77
N LEU A 42 13.66 -29.89 32.49
CA LEU A 42 14.96 -29.81 33.15
C LEU A 42 14.82 -29.51 34.65
N SER A 43 13.86 -28.66 35.04
CA SER A 43 13.58 -28.33 36.43
C SER A 43 12.98 -29.52 37.20
N ASP A 44 12.05 -30.26 36.61
CA ASP A 44 11.41 -31.43 37.21
C ASP A 44 12.43 -32.56 37.46
N GLN A 45 13.38 -32.76 36.55
CA GLN A 45 14.50 -33.69 36.75
C GLN A 45 15.51 -33.21 37.81
N ALA A 46 15.60 -31.91 38.07
CA ALA A 46 16.50 -31.33 39.08
C ALA A 46 15.89 -31.31 40.48
N VAL A 47 14.58 -31.07 40.56
CA VAL A 47 13.84 -30.92 41.83
C VAL A 47 13.51 -32.29 42.43
N GLY A 48 13.30 -33.32 41.61
CA GLY A 48 12.99 -34.68 42.09
C GLY A 48 14.12 -35.39 42.84
N SER A 49 15.39 -35.04 42.59
CA SER A 49 16.54 -35.77 43.19
C SER A 49 17.27 -35.02 44.31
N GLU A 50 17.09 -33.69 44.45
CA GLU A 50 17.86 -32.86 45.39
C GLU A 50 17.12 -32.59 46.71
N PHE A 51 15.79 -32.74 46.79
CA PHE A 51 15.05 -32.46 48.03
C PHE A 51 15.15 -33.56 49.10
N PHE A 52 15.62 -34.77 48.77
CA PHE A 52 15.70 -35.88 49.73
C PHE A 52 17.10 -36.11 50.34
N ARG A 53 18.10 -35.26 50.06
CA ARG A 53 19.44 -35.43 50.62
C ARG A 53 20.11 -34.12 50.97
N ALA A 54 19.43 -33.36 51.83
CA ALA A 54 20.02 -32.27 52.58
C ALA A 54 21.25 -32.77 53.38
N HIS A 55 22.46 -32.73 52.81
CA HIS A 55 23.63 -32.16 53.49
C HIS A 55 24.98 -32.16 52.75
N LYS A 56 25.17 -32.68 51.54
CA LYS A 56 26.54 -32.73 51.00
C LYS A 56 26.67 -32.50 49.50
N THR A 57 27.47 -31.48 49.22
CA THR A 57 28.36 -31.30 48.07
C THR A 57 27.95 -30.17 47.13
N ILE A 58 28.50 -29.01 47.50
CA ILE A 58 28.78 -27.83 46.67
C ILE A 58 29.59 -28.28 45.45
N SER A 59 28.97 -28.70 44.35
CA SER A 59 29.61 -28.75 43.01
C SER A 59 28.70 -29.06 41.82
N HIS A 60 27.36 -29.04 41.95
CA HIS A 60 26.47 -29.26 40.79
C HIS A 60 25.51 -28.11 40.44
N THR A 61 25.41 -27.07 41.26
CA THR A 61 24.56 -25.90 40.98
C THR A 61 24.98 -25.12 39.72
N GLY A 62 26.27 -25.15 39.34
CA GLY A 62 26.78 -24.42 38.17
C GLY A 62 26.35 -24.98 36.81
N GLN A 63 26.18 -26.30 36.68
CA GLN A 63 25.79 -26.91 35.41
C GLN A 63 24.31 -26.70 35.07
N LEU A 64 23.44 -26.60 36.07
CA LEU A 64 22.03 -26.29 35.84
C LEU A 64 21.82 -24.84 35.37
N LEU A 65 22.58 -23.89 35.95
CA LEU A 65 22.55 -22.49 35.52
C LEU A 65 23.08 -22.30 34.09
N LEU A 66 24.18 -22.98 33.75
CA LEU A 66 24.74 -22.93 32.39
C LEU A 66 23.81 -23.57 31.35
N ARG A 67 23.19 -24.72 31.65
CA ARG A 67 22.21 -25.35 30.73
C ARG A 67 20.98 -24.48 30.51
N GLY A 68 20.45 -23.86 31.56
CA GLY A 68 19.34 -22.91 31.45
C GLY A 68 19.71 -21.69 30.60
N LEU A 69 20.92 -21.16 30.77
CA LEU A 69 21.43 -20.05 29.98
C LEU A 69 21.57 -20.42 28.49
N PHE A 70 22.10 -21.61 28.17
CA PHE A 70 22.22 -22.09 26.79
C PHE A 70 20.86 -22.26 26.11
N VAL A 71 19.87 -22.84 26.81
CA VAL A 71 18.51 -23.00 26.27
C VAL A 71 17.85 -21.64 26.05
N GLY A 72 17.95 -20.72 27.02
CA GLY A 72 17.42 -19.36 26.88
C GLY A 72 18.08 -18.59 25.73
N ALA A 73 19.40 -18.71 25.57
CA ALA A 73 20.14 -18.09 24.47
C ALA A 73 19.74 -18.66 23.10
N ALA A 74 19.56 -19.98 22.99
CA ALA A 74 19.12 -20.61 21.74
C ALA A 74 17.73 -20.14 21.30
N VAL A 75 16.83 -19.94 22.26
CA VAL A 75 15.46 -19.47 22.01
C VAL A 75 15.45 -18.01 21.61
N LEU A 76 16.23 -17.18 22.30
CA LEU A 76 16.39 -15.78 21.93
C LEU A 76 16.97 -15.66 20.51
N MET A 77 17.97 -16.49 20.18
CA MET A 77 18.53 -16.54 18.83
C MET A 77 17.47 -16.93 17.79
N LEU A 78 16.67 -17.98 18.04
CA LEU A 78 15.59 -18.39 17.15
C LEU A 78 14.54 -17.28 16.96
N ALA A 79 14.18 -16.57 18.03
CA ALA A 79 13.24 -15.45 17.96
C ALA A 79 13.81 -14.30 17.11
N VAL A 80 15.09 -13.94 17.31
CA VAL A 80 15.77 -12.91 16.51
C VAL A 80 15.82 -13.30 15.04
N VAL A 81 16.17 -14.55 14.72
CA VAL A 81 16.19 -15.06 13.33
C VAL A 81 14.78 -15.01 12.72
N ALA A 82 13.75 -15.44 13.45
CA ALA A 82 12.38 -15.42 12.98
C ALA A 82 11.90 -13.98 12.69
N ILE A 83 12.18 -13.04 13.59
CA ILE A 83 11.86 -11.61 13.41
C ILE A 83 12.62 -11.05 12.21
N GLY A 84 13.90 -11.38 12.05
CA GLY A 84 14.73 -10.93 10.92
C GLY A 84 14.19 -11.42 9.58
N VAL A 85 13.85 -12.71 9.46
CA VAL A 85 13.25 -13.30 8.26
C VAL A 85 11.89 -12.66 7.96
N TRP A 86 11.10 -12.36 8.99
CA TRP A 86 9.81 -11.71 8.83
C TRP A 86 9.93 -10.27 8.34
N ALA A 87 10.80 -9.47 8.96
CA ALA A 87 11.08 -8.11 8.54
C ALA A 87 11.54 -8.08 7.08
N PHE A 88 12.46 -8.97 6.70
CA PHE A 88 12.93 -9.09 5.31
C PHE A 88 11.80 -9.41 4.32
N ARG A 89 10.90 -10.33 4.67
CA ARG A 89 9.74 -10.64 3.82
C ARG A 89 8.75 -9.49 3.70
N LEU A 90 8.50 -8.76 4.79
CA LEU A 90 7.59 -7.62 4.81
C LEU A 90 8.12 -6.49 3.92
N THR A 91 9.43 -6.22 3.97
CA THR A 91 10.09 -5.25 3.09
C THR A 91 9.83 -5.59 1.64
N HIS A 92 10.09 -6.83 1.20
CA HIS A 92 9.95 -7.17 -0.21
C HIS A 92 8.52 -7.09 -0.73
N ARG A 93 7.52 -7.35 0.14
CA ARG A 93 6.12 -7.37 -0.26
C ARG A 93 5.45 -6.00 -0.28
N ILE A 94 5.91 -5.05 0.55
CA ILE A 94 5.35 -3.69 0.61
C ILE A 94 6.18 -2.72 -0.24
N VAL A 95 7.51 -2.79 -0.12
CA VAL A 95 8.39 -1.81 -0.79
C VAL A 95 8.32 -1.95 -2.30
N ALA A 96 8.26 -3.18 -2.83
CA ALA A 96 8.18 -3.40 -4.27
C ALA A 96 6.94 -2.73 -4.93
N PRO A 97 5.69 -3.03 -4.51
CA PRO A 97 4.52 -2.39 -5.11
C PRO A 97 4.46 -0.88 -4.87
N VAL A 98 4.89 -0.40 -3.70
CA VAL A 98 4.96 1.05 -3.40
C VAL A 98 5.98 1.74 -4.30
N HIS A 99 7.15 1.14 -4.53
CA HIS A 99 8.16 1.70 -5.41
C HIS A 99 7.72 1.71 -6.87
N THR A 100 7.04 0.65 -7.34
CA THR A 100 6.41 0.62 -8.67
C THR A 100 5.37 1.73 -8.82
N LEU A 101 4.53 1.94 -7.81
CA LEU A 101 3.53 3.01 -7.82
C LEU A 101 4.18 4.40 -7.84
N HIS A 102 5.23 4.61 -7.04
CA HIS A 102 5.99 5.86 -7.02
C HIS A 102 6.62 6.15 -8.38
N ARG A 103 7.27 5.16 -9.01
CA ARG A 103 7.86 5.32 -10.34
C ARG A 103 6.81 5.66 -11.40
N ALA A 104 5.64 5.04 -11.33
CA ALA A 104 4.55 5.36 -12.25
C ALA A 104 4.04 6.79 -12.03
N LEU A 105 3.88 7.21 -10.78
CA LEU A 105 3.49 8.58 -10.45
C LEU A 105 4.53 9.61 -10.92
N ASP A 106 5.82 9.34 -10.73
CA ASP A 106 6.89 10.22 -11.22
C ASP A 106 6.84 10.38 -12.74
N ALA A 107 6.60 9.27 -13.47
CA ALA A 107 6.47 9.30 -14.92
C ALA A 107 5.25 10.11 -15.37
N ILE A 108 4.09 9.92 -14.72
CA ILE A 108 2.87 10.69 -14.97
C ILE A 108 3.08 12.18 -14.69
N VAL A 109 3.76 12.53 -13.59
CA VAL A 109 4.14 13.92 -13.25
C VAL A 109 5.11 14.49 -14.30
N GLY A 110 5.98 13.66 -14.86
CA GLY A 110 6.85 14.00 -16.00
C GLY A 110 6.11 14.16 -17.33
N GLY A 111 4.80 13.87 -17.39
CA GLY A 111 3.97 13.97 -18.60
C GLY A 111 3.86 12.66 -19.41
N ASP A 112 4.45 11.56 -18.93
CA ASP A 112 4.32 10.25 -19.57
C ASP A 112 3.02 9.55 -19.13
N LEU A 113 1.98 9.68 -19.95
CA LEU A 113 0.69 9.01 -19.78
C LEU A 113 0.65 7.62 -20.45
N GLY A 114 1.75 7.15 -21.04
CA GLY A 114 1.86 5.82 -21.61
C GLY A 114 2.11 4.72 -20.56
N VAL A 115 2.31 5.11 -19.30
CA VAL A 115 2.65 4.18 -18.22
C VAL A 115 1.42 3.41 -17.74
N ARG A 116 1.60 2.10 -17.58
CA ARG A 116 0.60 1.19 -17.02
C ARG A 116 1.17 0.48 -15.79
N VAL A 117 0.44 0.54 -14.69
CA VAL A 117 0.80 -0.14 -13.44
C VAL A 117 0.21 -1.55 -13.41
N GLU A 118 1.08 -2.54 -13.34
CA GLU A 118 0.70 -3.94 -13.17
C GLU A 118 1.28 -4.47 -11.86
N LEU A 119 0.38 -4.79 -10.92
CA LEU A 119 0.72 -5.33 -9.61
C LEU A 119 0.25 -6.77 -9.49
N HIS A 120 0.90 -7.54 -8.62
CA HIS A 120 0.60 -8.96 -8.46
C HIS A 120 -0.85 -9.17 -8.00
N PRO A 121 -1.59 -10.12 -8.61
CA PRO A 121 -2.96 -10.43 -8.21
C PRO A 121 -3.05 -10.84 -6.74
N GLY A 122 -3.97 -10.22 -6.00
CA GLY A 122 -4.19 -10.50 -4.58
C GLY A 122 -3.33 -9.69 -3.61
N ASP A 123 -2.53 -8.75 -4.11
CA ASP A 123 -1.86 -7.72 -3.31
C ASP A 123 -2.86 -6.63 -2.87
N GLU A 124 -2.67 -6.07 -1.69
CA GLU A 124 -3.47 -4.98 -1.15
C GLU A 124 -3.42 -3.71 -2.02
N PHE A 125 -2.35 -3.53 -2.81
CA PHE A 125 -2.16 -2.37 -3.68
C PHE A 125 -2.80 -2.52 -5.08
N GLN A 126 -3.35 -3.69 -5.43
CA GLN A 126 -3.92 -3.94 -6.76
C GLN A 126 -5.03 -2.95 -7.12
N GLU A 127 -5.94 -2.67 -6.19
CA GLU A 127 -7.04 -1.71 -6.40
C GLU A 127 -6.53 -0.28 -6.61
N VAL A 128 -5.42 0.08 -5.95
CA VAL A 128 -4.76 1.39 -6.11
C VAL A 128 -4.13 1.49 -7.49
N GLY A 129 -3.38 0.46 -7.92
CA GLY A 129 -2.80 0.41 -9.26
C GLY A 129 -3.85 0.48 -10.38
N GLN A 130 -4.96 -0.25 -10.24
CA GLN A 130 -6.08 -0.18 -11.19
C GLN A 130 -6.74 1.20 -11.22
N SER A 131 -6.86 1.86 -10.05
CA SER A 131 -7.41 3.20 -9.98
C SER A 131 -6.47 4.23 -10.59
N LEU A 132 -5.15 4.06 -10.44
CA LEU A 132 -4.16 4.89 -11.13
C LEU A 132 -4.23 4.72 -12.65
N ASN A 133 -4.33 3.48 -13.15
CA ASN A 133 -4.46 3.23 -14.59
C ASN A 133 -5.70 3.92 -15.19
N ARG A 134 -6.85 3.82 -14.51
CA ARG A 134 -8.07 4.52 -14.94
C ARG A 134 -7.89 6.04 -14.94
N LEU A 135 -7.20 6.58 -13.94
CA LEU A 135 -6.89 8.02 -13.88
C LEU A 135 -6.06 8.45 -15.09
N VAL A 136 -5.00 7.71 -15.42
CA VAL A 136 -4.13 8.01 -16.57
C VAL A 136 -4.89 7.94 -17.89
N GLU A 137 -5.74 6.92 -18.05
CA GLU A 137 -6.57 6.73 -19.24
C GLU A 137 -7.56 7.89 -19.45
N GLU A 138 -8.29 8.28 -18.40
CA GLU A 138 -9.23 9.42 -18.43
C GLU A 138 -8.49 10.75 -18.67
N PHE A 139 -7.31 10.91 -18.06
CA PHE A 139 -6.49 12.11 -18.25
C PHE A 139 -5.97 12.21 -19.69
N GLY A 140 -5.44 11.12 -20.24
CA GLY A 140 -4.98 11.04 -21.63
C GLY A 140 -6.10 11.28 -22.64
N ALA A 141 -7.28 10.66 -22.43
CA ALA A 141 -8.44 10.85 -23.29
C ALA A 141 -8.93 12.32 -23.27
N THR A 142 -8.92 12.95 -22.09
CA THR A 142 -9.33 14.36 -21.96
C THR A 142 -8.32 15.29 -22.62
N LEU A 143 -7.01 15.03 -22.44
CA LEU A 143 -5.96 15.84 -23.06
C LEU A 143 -5.98 15.72 -24.59
N ALA A 144 -6.21 14.51 -25.11
CA ALA A 144 -6.40 14.30 -26.54
C ALA A 144 -7.60 15.10 -27.07
N ARG A 145 -8.72 15.12 -26.34
CA ARG A 145 -9.90 15.95 -26.69
C ARG A 145 -9.55 17.44 -26.71
N VAL A 146 -8.84 17.93 -25.70
CA VAL A 146 -8.37 19.32 -25.66
C VAL A 146 -7.51 19.65 -26.87
N HIS A 147 -6.56 18.79 -27.24
CA HIS A 147 -5.72 18.99 -28.43
C HIS A 147 -6.56 19.10 -29.71
N THR A 148 -7.50 18.17 -29.91
CA THR A 148 -8.38 18.21 -31.10
C THR A 148 -9.25 19.47 -31.16
N LEU A 149 -9.71 19.98 -30.01
CA LEU A 149 -10.46 21.23 -29.94
C LEU A 149 -9.57 22.45 -30.22
N SER A 150 -8.34 22.45 -29.70
CA SER A 150 -7.34 23.49 -30.00
C SER A 150 -7.00 23.55 -31.49
N ASP A 151 -6.74 22.41 -32.13
CA ASP A 151 -6.50 22.32 -33.57
C ASP A 151 -7.70 22.85 -34.38
N GLY A 152 -8.92 22.50 -33.94
CA GLY A 152 -10.15 22.98 -34.55
C GLY A 152 -10.34 24.50 -34.41
N ILE A 153 -10.00 25.08 -33.24
CA ILE A 153 -10.07 26.52 -33.00
C ILE A 153 -9.08 27.26 -33.91
N GLU A 154 -7.85 26.75 -34.05
CA GLU A 154 -6.83 27.34 -34.92
C GLU A 154 -7.29 27.32 -36.39
N ALA A 155 -7.83 26.20 -36.86
CA ALA A 155 -8.37 26.08 -38.21
C ALA A 155 -9.56 27.03 -38.45
N ALA A 156 -10.49 27.15 -37.49
CA ALA A 156 -11.62 28.06 -37.57
C ALA A 156 -11.20 29.53 -37.57
N ALA A 157 -10.21 29.88 -36.74
CA ALA A 157 -9.64 31.23 -36.68
C ALA A 157 -8.95 31.60 -38.01
N ALA A 158 -8.20 30.67 -38.61
CA ALA A 158 -7.58 30.88 -39.90
C ALA A 158 -8.60 31.05 -41.04
N ALA A 159 -9.75 30.37 -40.97
CA ALA A 159 -10.84 30.55 -41.92
C ALA A 159 -11.49 31.94 -41.78
N ALA A 160 -11.83 32.35 -40.55
CA ALA A 160 -12.39 33.67 -40.27
C ALA A 160 -11.46 34.83 -40.70
N ALA A 161 -10.14 34.65 -40.57
CA ALA A 161 -9.16 35.65 -40.99
C ALA A 161 -9.06 35.81 -42.52
N ARG A 162 -9.41 34.78 -43.30
CA ARG A 162 -9.40 34.84 -44.77
C ARG A 162 -10.66 35.53 -45.31
N GLU A 163 -11.78 35.40 -44.62
CA GLU A 163 -13.09 35.87 -45.06
C GLU A 163 -13.74 36.65 -43.91
N ALA A 164 -13.49 37.96 -43.83
CA ALA A 164 -13.81 38.81 -42.68
C ALA A 164 -15.31 38.95 -42.34
N ASP A 165 -16.20 38.43 -43.20
CA ASP A 165 -17.66 38.45 -43.01
C ASP A 165 -18.26 37.02 -42.90
N ASP A 166 -17.40 36.00 -42.73
CA ASP A 166 -17.86 34.61 -42.59
C ASP A 166 -18.43 34.35 -41.18
N ALA A 167 -19.71 34.68 -41.03
CA ALA A 167 -20.49 34.38 -39.83
C ALA A 167 -20.54 32.87 -39.49
N SER A 168 -20.20 31.97 -40.42
CA SER A 168 -20.12 30.53 -40.15
C SER A 168 -18.82 30.14 -39.43
N ALA A 169 -17.71 30.79 -39.78
CA ALA A 169 -16.42 30.61 -39.09
C ALA A 169 -16.49 31.14 -37.66
N GLU A 170 -17.09 32.33 -37.45
CA GLU A 170 -17.30 32.89 -36.11
C GLU A 170 -18.14 31.97 -35.21
N ARG A 171 -19.26 31.43 -35.72
CA ARG A 171 -20.10 30.48 -34.97
C ARG A 171 -19.34 29.20 -34.60
N SER A 172 -18.53 28.67 -35.51
CA SER A 172 -17.73 27.48 -35.29
C SER A 172 -16.68 27.70 -34.19
N LEU A 173 -16.02 28.87 -34.20
CA LEU A 173 -15.05 29.26 -33.19
C LEU A 173 -15.70 29.41 -31.81
N HIS A 174 -16.86 30.06 -31.73
CA HIS A 174 -17.64 30.16 -30.49
C HIS A 174 -18.08 28.78 -29.97
N GLN A 175 -18.52 27.88 -30.85
CA GLN A 175 -18.92 26.53 -30.48
C GLN A 175 -17.74 25.75 -29.89
N LEU A 176 -16.60 25.72 -30.57
CA LEU A 176 -15.40 25.01 -30.12
C LEU A 176 -14.85 25.58 -28.81
N ALA A 177 -14.82 26.91 -28.66
CA ALA A 177 -14.44 27.56 -27.41
C ALA A 177 -15.36 27.18 -26.24
N SER A 178 -16.67 27.09 -26.49
CA SER A 178 -17.64 26.64 -25.47
C SER A 178 -17.43 25.17 -25.08
N GLU A 179 -17.08 24.32 -26.04
CA GLU A 179 -16.83 22.90 -25.82
C GLU A 179 -15.52 22.67 -25.07
N LEU A 180 -14.49 23.46 -25.38
CA LEU A 180 -13.24 23.50 -24.62
C LEU A 180 -13.50 23.91 -23.16
N GLY A 181 -14.29 24.95 -22.93
CA GLY A 181 -14.69 25.38 -21.59
C GLY A 181 -15.40 24.26 -20.81
N ARG A 182 -16.38 23.58 -21.42
CA ARG A 182 -17.05 22.41 -20.80
C ARG A 182 -16.10 21.26 -20.52
N THR A 183 -15.12 21.03 -21.38
CA THR A 183 -14.11 19.97 -21.20
C THR A 183 -13.19 20.30 -20.03
N LEU A 184 -12.78 21.56 -19.87
CA LEU A 184 -11.94 22.01 -18.76
C LEU A 184 -12.68 22.06 -17.42
N ASP A 185 -13.98 22.31 -17.41
CA ASP A 185 -14.83 22.27 -16.22
C ASP A 185 -14.79 20.91 -15.50
N PHE A 186 -14.51 19.82 -16.24
CA PHE A 186 -14.30 18.48 -15.66
C PHE A 186 -13.20 18.47 -14.59
N PHE A 187 -12.09 19.19 -14.82
CA PHE A 187 -10.95 19.19 -13.90
C PHE A 187 -11.17 20.03 -12.65
N ARG A 188 -12.31 20.73 -12.52
CA ARG A 188 -12.68 21.54 -11.36
C ARG A 188 -11.47 22.25 -10.77
N LEU A 189 -10.88 23.18 -11.52
CA LEU A 189 -9.71 23.98 -11.15
C LEU A 189 -9.97 24.94 -9.95
N SER A 190 -10.95 24.61 -9.10
CA SER A 190 -11.30 25.23 -7.83
C SER A 190 -10.12 25.18 -6.84
N PRO A 191 -10.18 25.97 -5.74
CA PRO A 191 -9.07 26.05 -4.78
C PRO A 191 -8.63 24.68 -4.26
N ARG A 192 -7.31 24.49 -4.16
CA ARG A 192 -6.67 23.23 -3.75
C ARG A 192 -7.24 22.76 -2.40
N ARG A 193 -7.89 21.61 -2.37
CA ARG A 193 -8.36 20.97 -1.14
C ARG A 193 -7.37 19.89 -0.69
N THR A 194 -6.99 19.90 0.58
CA THR A 194 -6.22 18.83 1.20
C THR A 194 -7.15 17.70 1.65
N ILE A 195 -6.84 16.46 1.30
CA ILE A 195 -7.49 15.27 1.87
C ILE A 195 -6.60 14.78 3.00
N ARG A 196 -7.10 14.75 4.24
CA ARG A 196 -6.39 14.25 5.41
C ARG A 196 -6.94 12.87 5.79
N GLU A 197 -6.08 11.97 6.25
CA GLU A 197 -6.45 10.60 6.64
C GLU A 197 -7.55 10.56 7.72
N ASP A 198 -7.53 11.54 8.63
CA ASP A 198 -8.45 11.60 9.77
C ASP A 198 -9.82 12.24 9.46
N ASP A 199 -10.05 12.76 8.23
CA ASP A 199 -11.29 13.49 7.88
C ASP A 199 -12.49 12.57 7.59
N THR A 200 -12.35 11.26 7.85
CA THR A 200 -13.50 10.35 7.80
C THR A 200 -14.48 10.71 8.92
N PRO A 201 -15.73 11.09 8.64
CA PRO A 201 -16.68 11.38 9.70
C PRO A 201 -16.82 10.13 10.57
N ALA A 202 -16.43 10.25 11.84
CA ALA A 202 -16.78 9.28 12.87
C ALA A 202 -18.31 9.09 12.80
N ARG A 203 -18.73 7.90 12.37
CA ARG A 203 -20.13 7.50 12.44
C ARG A 203 -20.47 7.04 13.84
#